data_AF-A0A736MEX5-F1
#
_entry.id   AF-A0A736MEX5-F1
#
_cell.length_a   1.000
_cell.length_b   1.000
_cell.length_c   1.000
_cell.angle_alpha   90.00
_cell.angle_beta   90.00
_cell.angle_gamma   90.00
#
_symmetry.space_group_name_H-M   'P 1'
#
loop_
_entity.id
_entity.type
_entity.pdbx_description
1 polymer ?
#
loop_
_entity_poly.entity_id
_entity_poly.type
_entity_poly.pdbx_seq_one_letter_code
_entity_poly.pdbx_strand_id
1 'polypeptide(L)'
;MKKINIEVDGKSYLLVTKKEKTELGVKGNTTPEKDEEAHEIDVPNILIITRKNADVLFVLRGGEKDSFRVMTAQELYDNLQYQWFEPLADNYRELLYVNDADYTKEAYKIFSWADIAAFSLIDRRSYSFYKNMEGDWKKNSEGGAGYLLVLISGMPYWTDAVGQIPFAVDTYRDKQSITKTVQVGIEWGDGTWAGDADYSNEYDNYFVLRGAIYASKKFTYKTKYSGETYPAVVVEEINHSVNPEILGNPINNSELIQYGIWKK
;
A
#
# COMPACT_ATOMS: atom_id res chain seq x y z
N MET A 1 18.78 -2.45 -24.68
CA MET A 1 18.10 -3.70 -24.28
C MET A 1 18.39 -3.90 -22.81
N LYS A 2 17.37 -3.95 -21.96
CA LYS A 2 17.51 -4.17 -20.51
C LYS A 2 17.27 -5.65 -20.22
N LYS A 3 18.01 -6.20 -19.25
CA LYS A 3 17.95 -7.61 -18.85
C LYS A 3 17.90 -7.68 -17.33
N ILE A 4 16.93 -8.40 -16.78
CA ILE A 4 16.76 -8.58 -15.33
C ILE A 4 16.63 -10.07 -15.07
N ASN A 5 17.47 -10.61 -14.18
CA ASN A 5 17.30 -11.98 -13.71
C ASN A 5 16.39 -11.97 -12.49
N ILE A 6 15.39 -12.84 -12.47
CA ILE A 6 14.52 -13.07 -11.32
C ILE A 6 14.56 -14.55 -10.96
N GLU A 7 14.30 -14.86 -9.69
CA GLU A 7 14.14 -16.22 -9.21
C GLU A 7 12.69 -16.42 -8.77
N VAL A 8 12.05 -17.47 -9.26
CA VAL A 8 10.68 -17.84 -8.87
C VAL A 8 10.65 -19.34 -8.63
N ASP A 9 10.27 -19.75 -7.42
CA ASP A 9 10.18 -21.16 -7.01
C ASP A 9 11.49 -21.94 -7.25
N GLY A 10 12.63 -21.29 -6.98
CA GLY A 10 13.98 -21.87 -7.15
C GLY A 10 14.45 -21.96 -8.61
N LYS A 11 13.67 -21.45 -9.59
CA LYS A 11 14.04 -21.41 -11.01
C LYS A 11 14.39 -19.98 -11.41
N SER A 12 15.49 -19.80 -12.15
CA SER A 12 15.89 -18.50 -12.68
C SER A 12 15.23 -18.19 -14.02
N TYR A 13 14.65 -17.01 -14.14
CA TYR A 13 14.07 -16.48 -15.36
C TYR A 13 14.73 -15.17 -15.77
N LEU A 14 14.66 -14.83 -17.06
CA LEU A 14 15.25 -13.61 -17.60
C LEU A 14 14.15 -12.70 -18.16
N LEU A 15 13.94 -11.53 -17.58
CA LEU A 15 13.11 -10.49 -18.18
C LEU A 15 13.94 -9.70 -19.20
N VAL A 16 13.41 -9.52 -20.41
CA VAL A 16 14.08 -8.78 -21.48
C VAL A 16 13.19 -7.64 -21.94
N THR A 17 13.70 -6.40 -21.85
CA THR A 17 13.03 -5.22 -22.39
C THR A 17 13.75 -4.75 -23.66
N LYS A 18 13.02 -4.75 -24.78
CA LYS A 18 13.51 -4.30 -26.09
C LYS A 18 12.37 -3.65 -26.88
N LYS A 19 12.65 -2.47 -27.47
CA LYS A 19 11.68 -1.70 -28.28
C LYS A 19 10.33 -1.51 -27.54
N GLU A 20 10.39 -1.03 -26.30
CA GLU A 20 9.18 -0.75 -25.47
C GLU A 20 8.29 -1.97 -25.22
N LYS A 21 8.86 -3.17 -25.30
CA LYS A 21 8.18 -4.42 -24.94
C LYS A 21 9.03 -5.18 -23.95
N THR A 22 8.38 -5.70 -22.91
CA THR A 22 8.99 -6.61 -21.93
C THR A 22 8.45 -8.01 -22.11
N GLU A 23 9.35 -8.99 -22.13
CA GLU A 23 9.05 -10.40 -22.35
C GLU A 23 9.77 -11.26 -21.30
N LEU A 24 9.18 -12.41 -20.97
CA LEU A 24 9.80 -13.43 -20.14
C LEU A 24 10.60 -14.38 -21.03
N GLY A 25 11.90 -14.41 -20.83
CA GLY A 25 12.80 -15.41 -21.39
C GLY A 25 12.83 -16.65 -20.51
N VAL A 26 12.39 -17.78 -21.08
CA VAL A 26 12.51 -19.11 -20.48
C VAL A 26 13.71 -19.82 -21.11
N LYS A 27 14.62 -20.35 -20.28
CA LYS A 27 15.72 -21.18 -20.79
C LYS A 27 15.14 -22.53 -21.24
N GLY A 28 15.22 -22.81 -22.53
CA GLY A 28 14.90 -24.11 -23.10
C GLY A 28 16.15 -24.87 -23.54
N ASN A 29 16.04 -26.19 -23.63
CA ASN A 29 17.01 -27.03 -24.32
C ASN A 29 16.59 -27.14 -25.79
N THR A 30 17.57 -27.15 -26.70
CA THR A 30 17.31 -27.48 -28.10
C THR A 30 17.08 -28.97 -28.24
N THR A 31 16.08 -29.37 -29.02
CA THR A 31 15.84 -30.77 -29.37
C THR A 31 16.55 -31.14 -30.69
N PRO A 32 16.87 -32.42 -30.94
CA PRO A 32 17.39 -32.86 -32.22
C PRO A 32 16.42 -32.53 -33.37
N GLU A 33 16.93 -32.31 -34.58
CA GLU A 33 16.13 -31.92 -35.75
C GLU A 33 14.98 -32.91 -36.09
N LYS A 34 15.12 -34.17 -35.67
CA LYS A 34 14.13 -35.24 -35.91
C LYS A 34 13.06 -35.35 -34.82
N ASP A 35 13.16 -34.54 -33.78
CA ASP A 35 12.20 -34.51 -32.69
C ASP A 35 11.01 -33.63 -33.11
N GLU A 36 9.96 -34.29 -33.60
CA GLU A 36 8.69 -33.66 -33.98
C GLU A 36 7.69 -33.61 -32.82
N GLU A 37 8.06 -34.09 -31.62
CA GLU A 37 7.17 -34.09 -30.46
C GLU A 37 7.05 -32.69 -29.87
N ALA A 38 5.85 -32.35 -29.38
CA ALA A 38 5.62 -31.09 -28.70
C ALA A 38 6.21 -31.15 -27.29
N HIS A 39 7.12 -30.23 -26.99
CA HIS A 39 7.71 -30.09 -25.66
C HIS A 39 7.00 -29.00 -24.87
N GLU A 40 6.47 -29.35 -23.70
CA GLU A 40 5.84 -28.38 -22.81
C GLU A 40 6.90 -27.51 -22.13
N ILE A 41 6.65 -26.19 -22.11
CA ILE A 41 7.47 -25.22 -21.40
C ILE A 41 6.67 -24.72 -20.21
N ASP A 42 7.21 -24.94 -19.01
CA ASP A 42 6.64 -24.43 -17.77
C ASP A 42 6.82 -22.91 -17.70
N VAL A 43 5.71 -22.18 -17.66
CA VAL A 43 5.67 -20.72 -17.53
C VAL A 43 5.21 -20.38 -16.12
N PRO A 44 5.99 -19.62 -15.34
CA PRO A 44 5.64 -19.28 -13.97
C PRO A 44 4.38 -18.41 -13.93
N ASN A 45 3.52 -18.67 -12.95
CA ASN A 45 2.34 -17.83 -12.68
C ASN A 45 2.74 -16.54 -11.98
N ILE A 46 3.20 -15.56 -12.76
CA ILE A 46 3.66 -14.25 -12.27
C ILE A 46 3.07 -13.10 -13.09
N LEU A 47 2.94 -11.95 -12.44
CA LEU A 47 2.52 -10.69 -13.05
C LEU A 47 3.71 -9.73 -13.07
N ILE A 48 4.19 -9.37 -14.25
CA ILE A 48 5.29 -8.40 -14.42
C ILE A 48 4.66 -7.02 -14.57
N ILE A 49 4.93 -6.16 -13.60
CA ILE A 49 4.37 -4.81 -13.55
C ILE A 49 5.37 -3.82 -14.12
N THR A 50 4.91 -2.99 -15.05
CA THR A 50 5.76 -2.10 -15.85
C THR A 50 5.27 -0.66 -15.84
N ARG A 51 6.15 0.26 -16.28
CA ARG A 51 5.75 1.59 -16.74
C ARG A 51 5.16 1.50 -18.16
N LYS A 52 4.55 2.58 -18.65
CA LYS A 52 4.08 2.69 -20.04
C LYS A 52 5.19 2.49 -21.09
N ASN A 53 6.45 2.76 -20.75
CA ASN A 53 7.61 2.52 -21.62
C ASN A 53 8.16 1.07 -21.52
N ALA A 54 7.42 0.16 -20.89
CA ALA A 54 7.74 -1.23 -20.58
C ALA A 54 8.88 -1.47 -19.58
N ASP A 55 9.43 -0.44 -18.94
CA ASP A 55 10.39 -0.64 -17.85
C ASP A 55 9.73 -1.39 -16.69
N VAL A 56 10.34 -2.52 -16.30
CA VAL A 56 9.87 -3.34 -15.17
C VAL A 56 10.01 -2.56 -13.87
N LEU A 57 8.94 -2.51 -13.10
CA LEU A 57 8.89 -1.88 -11.77
C LEU A 57 9.05 -2.92 -10.68
N PHE A 58 8.22 -3.95 -10.71
CA PHE A 58 8.21 -5.05 -9.76
C PHE A 58 7.48 -6.27 -10.34
N VAL A 59 7.58 -7.41 -9.67
CA VAL A 59 6.94 -8.67 -10.07
C VAL A 59 6.13 -9.21 -8.90
N LEU A 60 4.90 -9.62 -9.19
CA LEU A 60 3.99 -10.25 -8.24
C LEU A 60 3.79 -11.72 -8.58
N ARG A 61 3.57 -12.56 -7.56
CA ARG A 61 3.03 -13.90 -7.76
C ARG A 61 1.58 -13.79 -8.24
N GLY A 62 1.18 -14.61 -9.21
CA GLY A 62 -0.22 -14.73 -9.61
C GLY A 62 -1.01 -15.60 -8.62
N GLY A 63 -2.30 -15.31 -8.46
CA GLY A 63 -3.23 -16.16 -7.72
C GLY A 63 -3.64 -17.39 -8.54
N GLU A 64 -4.43 -18.29 -7.93
CA GLU A 64 -4.84 -19.56 -8.55
C GLU A 64 -5.54 -19.41 -9.91
N LYS A 65 -6.27 -18.30 -10.10
CA LYS A 65 -7.01 -17.98 -11.34
C LYS A 65 -6.22 -17.10 -12.30
N ASP A 66 -5.05 -16.64 -11.87
CA ASP A 66 -4.19 -15.80 -12.69
C ASP A 66 -3.35 -16.66 -13.63
N SER A 67 -2.79 -16.00 -14.64
CA SER A 67 -1.81 -16.57 -15.54
C SER A 67 -0.69 -15.56 -15.76
N PHE A 68 0.41 -16.01 -16.36
CA PHE A 68 1.50 -15.11 -16.74
C PHE A 68 0.98 -13.89 -17.52
N ARG A 69 1.31 -12.69 -17.04
CA ARG A 69 0.95 -11.44 -17.71
C ARG A 69 2.05 -10.39 -17.54
N VAL A 70 2.19 -9.55 -18.56
CA VAL A 70 2.93 -8.29 -18.48
C VAL A 70 1.92 -7.17 -18.62
N MET A 71 1.89 -6.26 -17.66
CA MET A 71 0.96 -5.14 -17.66
C MET A 71 1.59 -3.92 -17.02
N THR A 72 0.99 -2.76 -17.23
CA THR A 72 1.39 -1.52 -16.57
C THR A 72 0.84 -1.47 -15.14
N ALA A 73 1.48 -0.68 -14.27
CA ALA A 73 0.94 -0.41 -12.93
C ALA A 73 -0.48 0.19 -12.98
N GLN A 74 -0.78 0.98 -14.02
CA GLN A 74 -2.12 1.52 -14.23
C GLN A 74 -3.15 0.44 -14.54
N GLU A 75 -2.83 -0.50 -15.44
CA GLU A 75 -3.73 -1.62 -15.75
C GLU A 75 -3.93 -2.56 -14.55
N LEU A 76 -2.90 -2.75 -13.72
CA LEU A 76 -3.03 -3.48 -12.46
C LEU A 76 -4.03 -2.79 -11.54
N TYR A 77 -3.88 -1.48 -11.36
CA TYR A 77 -4.75 -0.66 -10.51
C TYR A 77 -6.20 -0.61 -11.03
N ASP A 78 -6.40 -0.37 -12.32
CA ASP A 78 -7.73 -0.17 -12.90
C ASP A 78 -8.55 -1.47 -13.05
N ASN A 79 -7.89 -2.60 -13.35
CA ASN A 79 -8.59 -3.82 -13.77
C ASN A 79 -8.55 -4.96 -12.75
N LEU A 80 -7.51 -5.02 -11.93
CA LEU A 80 -7.30 -6.14 -11.00
C LEU A 80 -7.32 -5.69 -9.54
N GLN A 81 -6.93 -4.44 -9.26
CA GLN A 81 -6.90 -3.86 -7.92
C GLN A 81 -6.09 -4.70 -6.93
N TYR A 82 -5.07 -5.43 -7.39
CA TYR A 82 -4.21 -6.22 -6.51
C TYR A 82 -3.26 -5.34 -5.70
N GLN A 83 -2.87 -5.84 -4.53
CA GLN A 83 -1.88 -5.22 -3.63
C GLN A 83 -0.94 -6.28 -3.08
N TRP A 84 0.20 -5.88 -2.52
CA TRP A 84 1.27 -6.81 -2.10
C TRP A 84 1.88 -6.50 -0.74
N PHE A 85 1.22 -5.66 0.03
CA PHE A 85 1.75 -5.11 1.28
C PHE A 85 0.89 -5.45 2.50
N GLU A 86 -0.29 -6.04 2.31
CA GLU A 86 -1.16 -6.58 3.37
C GLU A 86 -1.56 -8.04 3.11
N PRO A 87 -0.84 -9.02 3.67
CA PRO A 87 -1.08 -10.45 3.40
C PRO A 87 -2.45 -10.99 3.80
N LEU A 88 -3.19 -10.29 4.68
CA LEU A 88 -4.50 -10.71 5.17
C LEU A 88 -5.67 -10.14 4.35
N ALA A 89 -5.41 -9.22 3.41
CA ALA A 89 -6.40 -8.67 2.49
C ALA A 89 -6.68 -9.62 1.31
N ASP A 90 -7.91 -9.60 0.78
CA ASP A 90 -8.37 -10.59 -0.21
C ASP A 90 -7.66 -10.46 -1.57
N ASN A 91 -7.28 -9.24 -1.94
CA ASN A 91 -6.58 -8.89 -3.18
C ASN A 91 -5.04 -8.97 -3.05
N TYR A 92 -4.52 -9.61 -2.00
CA TYR A 92 -3.08 -9.76 -1.80
C TYR A 92 -2.43 -10.62 -2.89
N ARG A 93 -1.23 -10.22 -3.31
CA ARG A 93 -0.28 -10.98 -4.14
C ARG A 93 1.11 -10.83 -3.57
N GLU A 94 1.85 -11.94 -3.49
CA GLU A 94 3.24 -11.92 -2.99
C GLU A 94 4.13 -11.08 -3.91
N LEU A 95 4.89 -10.14 -3.34
CA LEU A 95 5.91 -9.37 -4.05
C LEU A 95 7.18 -10.22 -4.20
N LEU A 96 7.50 -10.62 -5.42
CA LEU A 96 8.64 -11.50 -5.73
C LEU A 96 9.92 -10.73 -6.04
N TYR A 97 9.79 -9.53 -6.63
CA TYR A 97 10.93 -8.73 -7.06
C TYR A 97 10.58 -7.26 -7.12
N VAL A 98 11.53 -6.39 -6.74
CA VAL A 98 11.46 -4.94 -6.96
C VAL A 98 12.68 -4.50 -7.74
N ASN A 99 12.47 -3.69 -8.78
CA ASN A 99 13.56 -3.12 -9.56
C ASN A 99 14.08 -1.85 -8.91
N ASP A 100 15.28 -1.94 -8.33
CA ASP A 100 15.97 -0.87 -7.60
C ASP A 100 16.84 0.04 -8.49
N ALA A 101 16.88 -0.21 -9.80
CA ALA A 101 17.69 0.57 -10.72
C ALA A 101 17.23 2.03 -10.81
N ASP A 102 18.16 2.97 -10.94
CA ASP A 102 17.86 4.42 -10.89
C ASP A 102 16.79 4.89 -11.88
N TYR A 103 16.69 4.26 -13.06
CA TYR A 103 15.70 4.64 -14.08
C TYR A 103 14.25 4.33 -13.69
N THR A 104 14.01 3.48 -12.67
CA THR A 104 12.67 3.19 -12.18
C THR A 104 12.20 4.21 -11.15
N LYS A 105 13.13 4.95 -10.51
CA LYS A 105 12.83 5.92 -9.45
C LYS A 105 11.87 7.01 -9.90
N GLU A 106 11.92 7.42 -11.17
CA GLU A 106 10.99 8.39 -11.75
C GLU A 106 9.53 7.92 -11.79
N ALA A 107 9.27 6.62 -11.65
CA ALA A 107 7.91 6.08 -11.56
C ALA A 107 7.28 6.28 -10.17
N TYR A 108 8.07 6.69 -9.18
CA TYR A 108 7.68 6.76 -7.79
C TYR A 108 7.87 8.17 -7.23
N LYS A 109 7.01 8.54 -6.30
CA LYS A 109 7.37 9.52 -5.28
C LYS A 109 8.06 8.78 -4.13
N ILE A 110 9.28 9.19 -3.79
CA ILE A 110 10.11 8.49 -2.80
C ILE A 110 9.91 9.11 -1.42
N PHE A 111 9.73 8.25 -0.41
CA PHE A 111 9.55 8.62 0.98
C PHE A 111 10.28 7.65 1.92
N SER A 112 10.47 8.08 3.15
CA SER A 112 10.71 7.23 4.32
C SER A 112 9.43 7.14 5.17
N TRP A 113 9.33 6.15 6.07
CA TRP A 113 8.23 6.13 7.03
C TRP A 113 8.24 7.33 7.98
N ALA A 114 9.41 7.93 8.21
CA ALA A 114 9.52 9.18 8.95
C ALA A 114 8.84 10.35 8.23
N ASP A 115 8.92 10.42 6.90
CA ASP A 115 8.21 11.44 6.11
C ASP A 115 6.69 11.24 6.21
N ILE A 116 6.21 9.99 6.11
CA ILE A 116 4.79 9.66 6.27
C ILE A 116 4.30 10.05 7.66
N ALA A 117 5.06 9.71 8.70
CA ALA A 117 4.75 10.10 10.07
C ALA A 117 4.73 11.62 10.23
N ALA A 118 5.73 12.34 9.71
CA ALA A 118 5.79 13.80 9.79
C ALA A 118 4.56 14.45 9.13
N PHE A 119 4.17 13.98 7.94
CA PHE A 119 2.97 14.48 7.26
C PHE A 119 1.69 14.18 8.05
N SER A 120 1.61 13.01 8.68
CA SER A 120 0.45 12.55 9.47
C SER A 120 0.31 13.24 10.82
N LEU A 121 1.39 13.82 11.37
CA LEU A 121 1.38 14.52 12.65
C LEU A 121 1.01 16.00 12.54
N ILE A 122 0.87 16.52 11.32
CA ILE A 122 0.29 17.84 11.09
C ILE A 122 -1.20 17.73 11.43
N ASP A 123 -1.62 18.42 12.49
CA ASP A 123 -3.01 18.45 12.94
C ASP A 123 -3.91 19.11 11.88
N ARG A 124 -4.87 18.35 11.34
CA ARG A 124 -5.84 18.90 10.39
C ARG A 124 -7.27 18.57 10.80
N ARG A 125 -8.17 19.50 10.46
CA ARG A 125 -9.61 19.25 10.58
C ARG A 125 -10.05 18.20 9.56
N SER A 126 -11.08 17.42 9.87
CA SER A 126 -11.52 16.30 9.03
C SER A 126 -11.85 16.68 7.58
N TYR A 127 -12.36 17.90 7.32
CA TYR A 127 -12.64 18.37 5.95
C TYR A 127 -11.37 18.55 5.10
N SER A 128 -10.20 18.64 5.72
CA SER A 128 -8.93 18.81 5.00
C SER A 128 -8.56 17.58 4.16
N PHE A 129 -9.13 16.41 4.48
CA PHE A 129 -8.88 15.16 3.74
C PHE A 129 -9.77 15.01 2.52
N TYR A 130 -10.72 15.93 2.29
CA TYR A 130 -11.50 15.94 1.06
C TYR A 130 -10.63 16.26 -0.17
N LYS A 131 -11.09 15.79 -1.32
CA LYS A 131 -10.41 15.98 -2.62
C LYS A 131 -9.98 17.43 -2.84
N ASN A 132 -8.72 17.62 -3.20
CA ASN A 132 -8.04 18.90 -3.44
C ASN A 132 -7.87 19.82 -2.21
N MET A 133 -8.04 19.31 -0.98
CA MET A 133 -7.74 20.05 0.25
C MET A 133 -6.35 19.70 0.79
N GLU A 134 -5.87 20.43 1.80
CA GLU A 134 -4.48 20.33 2.29
C GLU A 134 -4.09 18.94 2.84
N GLY A 135 -5.06 18.17 3.33
CA GLY A 135 -4.91 16.79 3.78
C GLY A 135 -5.09 15.75 2.67
N ASP A 136 -5.46 16.14 1.44
CA ASP A 136 -5.52 15.23 0.28
C ASP A 136 -4.10 14.78 -0.09
N TRP A 137 -3.66 13.73 0.59
CA TRP A 137 -2.35 13.11 0.40
C TRP A 137 -2.04 12.86 -1.07
N LYS A 138 -3.02 12.40 -1.87
CA LYS A 138 -2.78 11.98 -3.25
C LYS A 138 -2.37 13.16 -4.13
N LYS A 139 -2.90 14.35 -3.87
CA LYS A 139 -2.66 15.56 -4.68
C LYS A 139 -1.66 16.53 -4.05
N ASN A 140 -1.45 16.46 -2.74
CA ASN A 140 -0.51 17.33 -2.04
C ASN A 140 0.92 17.12 -2.56
N SER A 141 1.64 18.22 -2.82
CA SER A 141 3.03 18.20 -3.32
C SER A 141 4.04 17.63 -2.32
N GLU A 142 3.75 17.77 -1.02
CA GLU A 142 4.50 17.15 0.08
C GLU A 142 4.06 15.70 0.31
N GLY A 143 2.90 15.31 -0.23
CA GLY A 143 2.41 13.93 -0.27
C GLY A 143 2.66 13.26 -1.62
N GLY A 144 1.69 12.46 -2.07
CA GLY A 144 1.75 11.66 -3.28
C GLY A 144 1.96 12.43 -4.57
N ALA A 145 1.70 13.76 -4.61
CA ALA A 145 1.95 14.64 -5.74
C ALA A 145 1.42 14.13 -7.09
N GLY A 146 0.30 13.39 -7.07
CA GLY A 146 -0.34 12.79 -8.25
C GLY A 146 0.31 11.51 -8.78
N TYR A 147 1.32 10.96 -8.11
CA TYR A 147 1.89 9.66 -8.45
C TYR A 147 0.89 8.54 -8.13
N LEU A 148 0.89 7.49 -8.96
CA LEU A 148 0.12 6.27 -8.69
C LEU A 148 0.79 5.44 -7.59
N LEU A 149 2.12 5.36 -7.64
CA LEU A 149 2.95 4.59 -6.72
C LEU A 149 3.89 5.50 -5.92
N VAL A 150 4.05 5.19 -4.63
CA VAL A 150 5.14 5.70 -3.81
C VAL A 150 6.14 4.59 -3.52
N LEU A 151 7.40 4.96 -3.27
CA LEU A 151 8.44 4.02 -2.86
C LEU A 151 8.87 4.38 -1.44
N ILE A 152 8.61 3.48 -0.49
CA ILE A 152 8.93 3.67 0.92
C ILE A 152 9.86 2.55 1.36
N SER A 153 11.05 2.90 1.85
CA SER A 153 12.06 1.94 2.30
C SER A 153 12.36 0.82 1.27
N GLY A 154 12.35 1.17 -0.03
CA GLY A 154 12.62 0.24 -1.12
C GLY A 154 11.44 -0.64 -1.56
N MET A 155 10.27 -0.51 -0.93
CA MET A 155 9.05 -1.21 -1.30
C MET A 155 8.04 -0.26 -1.98
N PRO A 156 7.45 -0.63 -3.13
CA PRO A 156 6.42 0.18 -3.75
C PRO A 156 5.09 0.03 -2.98
N TYR A 157 4.29 1.08 -2.94
CA TYR A 157 2.94 1.08 -2.38
C TYR A 157 1.99 1.86 -3.27
N TRP A 158 0.71 1.52 -3.23
CA TRP A 158 -0.31 2.39 -3.79
C TRP A 158 -0.34 3.70 -3.00
N THR A 159 -0.39 4.82 -3.73
CA THR A 159 -0.32 6.14 -3.12
C THR A 159 -1.55 6.43 -2.27
N ASP A 160 -2.72 5.94 -2.68
CA ASP A 160 -3.96 6.06 -1.92
C ASP A 160 -3.98 5.21 -0.65
N ALA A 161 -3.44 3.98 -0.67
CA ALA A 161 -3.28 3.16 0.52
C ALA A 161 -2.52 3.92 1.61
N VAL A 162 -1.35 4.48 1.27
CA VAL A 162 -0.54 5.28 2.21
C VAL A 162 -1.29 6.53 2.67
N GLY A 163 -2.14 7.10 1.82
CA GLY A 163 -2.99 8.25 2.12
C GLY A 163 -4.03 8.02 3.22
N GLN A 164 -4.34 6.77 3.58
CA GLN A 164 -5.24 6.47 4.69
C GLN A 164 -4.59 6.71 6.07
N ILE A 165 -3.25 6.69 6.16
CA ILE A 165 -2.53 6.84 7.44
C ILE A 165 -2.75 8.23 8.06
N PRO A 166 -2.52 9.36 7.33
CA PRO A 166 -2.77 10.70 7.88
C PRO A 166 -4.20 10.89 8.41
N PHE A 167 -5.19 10.42 7.64
CA PHE A 167 -6.59 10.47 8.04
C PHE A 167 -6.85 9.68 9.34
N ALA A 168 -6.30 8.47 9.44
CA ALA A 168 -6.47 7.63 10.62
C ALA A 168 -5.80 8.21 11.87
N VAL A 169 -4.64 8.88 11.71
CA VAL A 169 -3.95 9.54 12.82
C VAL A 169 -4.79 10.68 13.39
N ASP A 170 -5.30 11.59 12.56
CA ASP A 170 -6.16 12.69 13.02
C ASP A 170 -7.50 12.18 13.58
N THR A 171 -8.10 11.17 12.93
CA THR A 171 -9.32 10.54 13.42
C THR A 171 -9.11 9.87 14.78
N TYR A 172 -7.97 9.22 15.01
CA TYR A 172 -7.63 8.69 16.32
C TYR A 172 -7.48 9.78 17.37
N ARG A 173 -6.94 10.96 17.03
CA ARG A 173 -6.81 12.06 18.00
C ARG A 173 -8.16 12.59 18.45
N ASP A 174 -9.14 12.63 17.56
CA ASP A 174 -10.53 12.96 17.89
C ASP A 174 -11.23 11.84 18.68
N LYS A 175 -11.11 10.58 18.25
CA LYS A 175 -11.88 9.45 18.82
C LYS A 175 -11.24 8.79 20.04
N GLN A 176 -9.92 8.92 20.18
CA GLN A 176 -9.08 8.32 21.22
C GLN A 176 -9.27 6.79 21.33
N SER A 177 -9.58 6.13 20.22
CA SER A 177 -9.94 4.71 20.18
C SER A 177 -9.67 4.11 18.80
N ILE A 178 -8.86 3.05 18.75
CA ILE A 178 -8.50 2.36 17.50
C ILE A 178 -9.76 1.85 16.80
N THR A 179 -10.65 1.17 17.53
CA THR A 179 -11.89 0.61 16.95
C THR A 179 -12.80 1.67 16.38
N LYS A 180 -12.95 2.82 17.06
CA LYS A 180 -13.75 3.94 16.53
C LYS A 180 -13.10 4.57 15.30
N THR A 181 -11.78 4.68 15.27
CA THR A 181 -11.06 5.17 14.09
C THR A 181 -11.28 4.28 12.88
N VAL A 182 -11.18 2.96 13.06
CA VAL A 182 -11.48 1.99 12.00
C VAL A 182 -12.93 2.11 11.55
N GLN A 183 -13.88 2.23 12.48
CA GLN A 183 -15.29 2.41 12.16
C GLN A 183 -15.53 3.67 11.32
N VAL A 184 -14.94 4.79 11.69
CA VAL A 184 -15.05 6.04 10.92
C VAL A 184 -14.41 5.89 9.54
N GLY A 185 -13.28 5.16 9.42
CA GLY A 185 -12.67 4.85 8.13
C GLY A 185 -13.60 4.04 7.21
N ILE A 186 -14.27 3.02 7.75
CA ILE A 186 -15.29 2.25 7.03
C ILE A 186 -16.45 3.14 6.60
N GLU A 187 -16.98 3.96 7.51
CA GLU A 187 -18.11 4.86 7.24
C GLU A 187 -17.77 5.94 6.19
N TRP A 188 -16.49 6.28 6.02
CA TRP A 188 -16.00 7.28 5.06
C TRP A 188 -15.29 6.63 3.87
N GLY A 189 -15.52 5.34 3.62
CA GLY A 189 -14.79 4.54 2.61
C GLY A 189 -14.87 5.10 1.18
N ASP A 190 -15.94 5.83 0.83
CA ASP A 190 -16.06 6.49 -0.47
C ASP A 190 -15.35 7.86 -0.57
N GLY A 191 -14.66 8.27 0.49
CA GLY A 191 -14.00 9.58 0.60
C GLY A 191 -14.95 10.73 0.94
N THR A 192 -16.19 10.45 1.33
CA THR A 192 -17.19 11.41 1.76
C THR A 192 -17.85 10.99 3.08
N TRP A 193 -18.37 11.97 3.83
CA TRP A 193 -19.05 11.71 5.10
C TRP A 193 -20.47 11.12 4.94
N ALA A 194 -20.99 11.08 3.70
CA ALA A 194 -22.34 10.63 3.36
C ALA A 194 -22.33 9.41 2.43
N GLY A 195 -21.17 8.75 2.35
CA GLY A 195 -20.93 7.61 1.49
C GLY A 195 -21.51 6.31 1.97
N ASP A 196 -21.41 5.31 1.09
CA ASP A 196 -21.64 3.93 1.47
C ASP A 196 -20.45 3.42 2.29
N ALA A 197 -20.77 2.75 3.40
CA ALA A 197 -19.76 2.18 4.27
C ALA A 197 -19.02 1.01 3.58
N ASP A 198 -17.69 1.02 3.68
CA ASP A 198 -16.84 0.01 3.06
C ASP A 198 -16.39 -1.09 4.05
N TYR A 199 -17.12 -2.20 4.04
CA TYR A 199 -16.79 -3.41 4.80
C TYR A 199 -15.92 -4.39 4.02
N SER A 200 -15.35 -3.97 2.89
CA SER A 200 -14.47 -4.83 2.10
C SER A 200 -13.22 -5.21 2.89
N ASN A 201 -12.71 -6.41 2.62
CA ASN A 201 -11.42 -6.84 3.14
C ASN A 201 -10.28 -6.41 2.20
N GLU A 202 -10.25 -5.12 1.90
CA GLU A 202 -9.25 -4.49 1.05
C GLU A 202 -8.29 -3.64 1.87
N TYR A 203 -7.21 -3.20 1.22
CA TYR A 203 -6.09 -2.58 1.90
C TYR A 203 -6.41 -1.27 2.64
N ASP A 204 -7.45 -0.54 2.24
CA ASP A 204 -7.78 0.75 2.85
C ASP A 204 -8.05 0.59 4.35
N ASN A 205 -8.87 -0.39 4.72
CA ASN A 205 -9.19 -0.72 6.11
C ASN A 205 -7.94 -1.12 6.92
N TYR A 206 -7.00 -1.82 6.29
CA TYR A 206 -5.73 -2.18 6.92
C TYR A 206 -4.83 -0.95 7.16
N PHE A 207 -4.73 -0.03 6.19
CA PHE A 207 -3.90 1.18 6.36
C PHE A 207 -4.52 2.15 7.37
N VAL A 208 -5.84 2.24 7.45
CA VAL A 208 -6.52 2.94 8.54
C VAL A 208 -6.13 2.33 9.89
N LEU A 209 -6.15 0.99 10.00
CA LEU A 209 -5.74 0.31 11.22
C LEU A 209 -4.26 0.55 11.57
N ARG A 210 -3.35 0.54 10.59
CA ARG A 210 -1.93 0.88 10.82
C ARG A 210 -1.77 2.29 11.39
N GLY A 211 -2.43 3.27 10.79
CA GLY A 211 -2.41 4.66 11.27
C GLY A 211 -2.98 4.78 12.69
N ALA A 212 -4.08 4.09 12.99
CA ALA A 212 -4.69 4.07 14.32
C ALA A 212 -3.79 3.43 15.39
N ILE A 213 -3.12 2.31 15.08
CA ILE A 213 -2.15 1.66 15.97
C ILE A 213 -0.92 2.53 16.20
N TYR A 214 -0.43 3.20 15.16
CA TYR A 214 0.65 4.18 15.30
C TYR A 214 0.23 5.32 16.23
N ALA A 215 -0.95 5.92 15.99
CA ALA A 215 -1.48 7.01 16.79
C ALA A 215 -1.71 6.61 18.25
N SER A 216 -2.18 5.39 18.52
CA SER A 216 -2.38 4.92 19.89
C SER A 216 -1.10 4.75 20.71
N LYS A 217 0.03 4.54 20.03
CA LYS A 217 1.36 4.50 20.66
C LYS A 217 1.94 5.91 20.78
N LYS A 218 1.58 6.79 19.84
CA LYS A 218 2.09 8.17 19.75
C LYS A 218 1.43 9.10 20.76
N PHE A 219 0.14 8.94 21.02
CA PHE A 219 -0.65 9.84 21.83
C PHE A 219 -1.28 9.12 23.03
N THR A 220 -1.21 9.76 24.19
CA THR A 220 -2.02 9.37 25.36
C THR A 220 -2.72 10.60 25.92
N TYR A 221 -3.90 10.43 26.51
CA TYR A 221 -4.73 11.54 26.96
C TYR A 221 -4.87 11.50 28.48
N LYS A 222 -4.67 12.66 29.13
CA LYS A 222 -4.93 12.85 30.56
C LYS A 222 -6.04 13.85 30.76
N THR A 223 -7.00 13.46 31.60
CA THR A 223 -8.14 14.28 31.96
C THR A 223 -7.84 15.07 33.23
N LYS A 224 -7.95 16.41 33.16
CA LYS A 224 -7.80 17.29 34.32
C LYS A 224 -9.11 18.06 34.54
N TYR A 225 -9.52 18.20 35.80
CA TYR A 225 -10.61 19.09 36.15
C TYR A 225 -10.15 20.54 36.01
N SER A 226 -10.91 21.37 35.31
CA SER A 226 -10.50 22.75 35.01
C SER A 226 -10.76 23.72 36.17
N GLY A 227 -11.68 23.35 37.09
CA GLY A 227 -12.20 24.27 38.09
C GLY A 227 -13.21 25.29 37.56
N GLU A 228 -13.53 25.26 36.27
CA GLU A 228 -14.48 26.16 35.60
C GLU A 228 -15.83 25.46 35.32
N THR A 229 -16.88 26.25 35.11
CA THR A 229 -18.19 25.68 34.70
C THR A 229 -18.13 25.12 33.28
N TYR A 230 -17.31 25.72 32.40
CA TYR A 230 -17.08 25.22 31.04
C TYR A 230 -15.75 25.73 30.44
N PRO A 231 -14.91 24.84 29.88
CA PRO A 231 -15.05 23.39 29.90
C PRO A 231 -14.75 22.88 31.32
N ALA A 232 -15.62 22.05 31.91
CA ALA A 232 -15.42 21.50 33.26
C ALA A 232 -14.20 20.55 33.36
N VAL A 233 -13.72 20.09 32.21
CA VAL A 233 -12.65 19.13 32.05
C VAL A 233 -11.79 19.57 30.88
N VAL A 234 -10.47 19.55 31.07
CA VAL A 234 -9.47 19.74 30.02
C VAL A 234 -8.82 18.39 29.75
N VAL A 235 -8.77 18.02 28.47
CA VAL A 235 -8.02 16.86 28.01
C VAL A 235 -6.65 17.32 27.54
N GLU A 236 -5.60 16.82 28.18
CA GLU A 236 -4.20 17.04 27.80
C GLU A 236 -3.73 15.87 26.95
N GLU A 237 -3.34 16.14 25.70
CA GLU A 237 -2.67 15.19 24.82
C GLU A 237 -1.17 15.16 25.14
N ILE A 238 -0.63 13.96 25.34
CA ILE A 238 0.79 13.73 25.60
C ILE A 238 1.38 12.98 24.41
N ASN A 239 2.42 13.57 23.85
CA ASN A 239 3.18 13.05 22.71
C ASN A 239 4.33 12.16 23.16
N HIS A 240 4.39 10.95 22.63
CA HIS A 240 5.47 9.98 22.86
C HIS A 240 6.39 9.88 21.64
N SER A 241 7.61 9.41 21.86
CA SER A 241 8.49 9.00 20.77
C SER A 241 8.11 7.60 20.31
N VAL A 242 7.84 7.43 19.02
CA VAL A 242 7.46 6.17 18.40
C VAL A 242 8.27 6.03 17.12
N ASN A 243 8.87 4.85 16.91
CA ASN A 243 9.58 4.58 15.67
C ASN A 243 8.60 4.56 14.49
N PRO A 244 8.74 5.46 13.49
CA PRO A 244 7.85 5.52 12.34
C PRO A 244 7.77 4.24 11.52
N GLU A 245 8.82 3.39 11.56
CA GLU A 245 8.88 2.12 10.81
C GLU A 245 7.70 1.19 11.11
N ILE A 246 7.02 1.33 12.25
CA ILE A 246 5.83 0.52 12.56
C ILE A 246 4.69 0.75 11.57
N LEU A 247 4.64 1.88 10.86
CA LEU A 247 3.67 2.16 9.79
C LEU A 247 3.87 1.24 8.57
N GLY A 248 5.08 0.71 8.40
CA GLY A 248 5.40 -0.24 7.34
C GLY A 248 5.02 -1.68 7.65
N ASN A 249 4.75 -2.01 8.92
CA ASN A 249 4.46 -3.37 9.33
C ASN A 249 3.05 -3.79 8.87
N PRO A 250 2.91 -4.95 8.21
CA PRO A 250 1.61 -5.56 7.96
C PRO A 250 0.87 -5.85 9.26
N ILE A 251 -0.46 -5.72 9.20
CA ILE A 251 -1.31 -6.07 10.32
C ILE A 251 -1.23 -7.58 10.56
N ASN A 252 -1.00 -7.98 11.79
CA ASN A 252 -0.98 -9.38 12.16
C ASN A 252 -2.38 -9.90 12.57
N ASN A 253 -2.53 -11.22 12.68
CA ASN A 253 -3.81 -11.84 13.02
C ASN A 253 -4.39 -11.39 14.38
N SER A 254 -3.56 -11.12 15.39
CA SER A 254 -4.09 -10.70 16.71
C SER A 254 -4.64 -9.28 16.65
N GLU A 255 -3.95 -8.37 15.95
CA GLU A 255 -4.43 -7.02 15.67
C GLU A 255 -5.72 -7.05 14.84
N LEU A 256 -5.79 -7.91 13.82
CA LEU A 256 -6.99 -8.07 12.99
C LEU A 256 -8.17 -8.61 13.80
N ILE A 257 -7.98 -9.64 14.64
CA ILE A 257 -9.05 -10.18 15.49
C ILE A 257 -9.56 -9.11 16.47
N GLN A 258 -8.65 -8.29 17.00
CA GLN A 258 -8.97 -7.29 18.01
C GLN A 258 -9.67 -6.07 17.41
N TYR A 259 -9.19 -5.55 16.29
CA TYR A 259 -9.58 -4.24 15.76
C TYR A 259 -10.20 -4.28 14.36
N GLY A 260 -10.08 -5.40 13.64
CA GLY A 260 -10.59 -5.61 12.27
C GLY A 260 -12.09 -5.82 12.21
N ILE A 261 -12.87 -4.78 12.50
CA ILE A 261 -14.33 -4.88 12.59
C ILE A 261 -15.02 -5.15 11.24
N TRP A 262 -14.35 -4.93 10.10
CA TRP A 262 -14.85 -5.28 8.77
C TRP A 262 -14.86 -6.79 8.49
N LYS A 263 -14.16 -7.58 9.31
CA LYS A 263 -14.12 -9.05 9.23
C LYS A 263 -15.15 -9.77 10.10
N LYS A 264 -15.98 -9.03 10.85
CA LYS A 264 -17.00 -9.59 11.76
C LYS A 264 -18.35 -9.70 11.08
#